data_AF-A0A0S2K9C4-F1
#
_entry.id   AF-A0A0S2K9C4-F1
#
_cell.length_a   1.000
_cell.length_b   1.000
_cell.length_c   1.000
_cell.angle_alpha   90.00
_cell.angle_beta   90.00
_cell.angle_gamma   90.00
#
_symmetry.space_group_name_H-M   'P 1'
#
loop_
_entity.id
_entity.type
_entity.pdbx_description
1 polymer ?
#
loop_
_entity_poly.entity_id
_entity_poly.type
_entity_poly.pdbx_seq_one_letter_code
_entity_poly.pdbx_strand_id
1 'polypeptide(L)'
;MKNCIICREKTDDFSDEHVIPDSLGGYYHIYTVCKQCNSDLGSKVDSDLVNHKFSDFQRFLMGIKGKSGKIPNPFSGTHSFTDNPDQKVQVRLDEGRKTVPYIIPSVNQNNNNGVIDSVNIVVDATDEHKLDDIIKKTAKRIGVPYERISIGEKIVQSAPCPEVHIPLSIDLHDFKLGLLKIAYEFAIDTIPKYYDDQMAIDISKVLHSANHERSTDFVKIGNGFQHEVMQPFESLLDFESTKHYLILIQSDENLTCFVKLHKLFTVGVVLSENNYLDENFIVGINDIAGKSFFKINAFELIERTHDKPELRFQYWFKDQNSVDRYLNLQSDPNFAFYMEMNEIPFFNKDGSYAGKTVHQKISELVESARAGSLECGGISAGIELDEELYIKITPSNELLCVISVQEERRQVCKL
;
A
#
# COMPACT_ATOMS: atom_id res chain seq x y z
N MET A 1 -32.56 11.65 -5.25
CA MET A 1 -31.41 12.14 -6.02
C MET A 1 -30.31 12.65 -5.11
N LYS A 2 -29.14 12.00 -5.17
CA LYS A 2 -27.89 12.46 -4.56
C LYS A 2 -26.92 12.89 -5.67
N ASN A 3 -25.86 13.61 -5.34
CA ASN A 3 -24.84 13.98 -6.33
C ASN A 3 -23.81 12.86 -6.47
N CYS A 4 -23.43 12.54 -7.70
CA CYS A 4 -22.25 11.71 -7.97
C CYS A 4 -20.99 12.47 -7.58
N ILE A 5 -20.03 11.84 -6.90
CA ILE A 5 -18.81 12.53 -6.47
C ILE A 5 -17.89 12.90 -7.65
N ILE A 6 -17.99 12.19 -8.78
CA ILE A 6 -17.14 12.41 -9.96
C ILE A 6 -17.72 13.48 -10.89
N CYS A 7 -18.90 13.24 -11.49
CA CYS A 7 -19.51 14.23 -12.38
C CYS A 7 -20.23 15.37 -11.65
N ARG A 8 -20.48 15.23 -10.34
CA ARG A 8 -21.21 16.21 -9.51
C ARG A 8 -22.65 16.47 -9.93
N GLU A 9 -23.20 15.62 -10.80
CA GLU A 9 -24.60 15.69 -11.24
C GLU A 9 -25.52 14.89 -10.31
N LYS A 10 -26.78 15.31 -10.23
CA LYS A 10 -27.83 14.61 -9.49
C LYS A 10 -28.24 13.34 -10.22
N THR A 11 -28.25 12.22 -9.51
CA THR A 11 -28.72 10.93 -10.02
C THR A 11 -29.29 10.06 -8.89
N ASP A 12 -29.99 9.00 -9.28
CA ASP A 12 -30.38 7.88 -8.40
C ASP A 12 -29.72 6.56 -8.85
N ASP A 13 -28.97 6.56 -9.97
CA ASP A 13 -28.36 5.38 -10.57
C ASP A 13 -26.90 5.20 -10.14
N PHE A 14 -26.72 4.88 -8.86
CA PHE A 14 -25.42 4.60 -8.25
C PHE A 14 -24.98 3.15 -8.46
N SER A 15 -23.67 2.93 -8.41
CA SER A 15 -23.04 1.62 -8.53
C SER A 15 -22.15 1.30 -7.33
N ASP A 16 -21.81 0.03 -7.20
CA ASP A 16 -20.77 -0.47 -6.31
C ASP A 16 -19.38 -0.13 -6.90
N GLU A 17 -18.79 0.97 -6.44
CA GLU A 17 -17.47 1.44 -6.88
C GLU A 17 -16.39 0.86 -5.98
N HIS A 18 -15.34 0.31 -6.57
CA HIS A 18 -14.18 -0.18 -5.83
C HIS A 18 -13.13 0.93 -5.78
N VAL A 19 -12.89 1.48 -4.59
CA VAL A 19 -11.94 2.59 -4.44
C VAL A 19 -10.54 2.16 -4.87
N ILE A 20 -10.07 1.03 -4.33
CA ILE A 20 -8.92 0.30 -4.86
C ILE A 20 -9.45 -0.77 -5.82
N PRO A 21 -8.94 -0.89 -7.06
CA PRO A 21 -9.43 -1.89 -7.99
C PRO A 21 -9.36 -3.34 -7.44
N ASP A 22 -10.43 -4.11 -7.61
CA ASP A 22 -10.50 -5.54 -7.23
C ASP A 22 -9.35 -6.37 -7.86
N SER A 23 -8.95 -6.02 -9.10
CA SER A 23 -7.81 -6.68 -9.77
C SER A 23 -6.46 -6.47 -9.10
N LEU A 24 -6.37 -5.54 -8.15
CA LEU A 24 -5.20 -5.32 -7.29
C LEU A 24 -5.41 -5.86 -5.86
N GLY A 25 -6.59 -6.41 -5.56
CA GLY A 25 -6.95 -6.91 -4.23
C GLY A 25 -7.68 -5.89 -3.36
N GLY A 26 -8.36 -4.90 -3.97
CA GLY A 26 -9.16 -3.92 -3.25
C GLY A 26 -10.50 -4.49 -2.75
N TYR A 27 -10.82 -4.21 -1.48
CA TYR A 27 -12.04 -4.61 -0.77
C TYR A 27 -12.76 -3.41 -0.15
N TYR A 28 -12.39 -2.19 -0.54
CA TYR A 28 -13.02 -0.96 -0.09
C TYR A 28 -13.98 -0.41 -1.15
N HIS A 29 -15.25 -0.32 -0.78
CA HIS A 29 -16.34 -0.01 -1.71
C HIS A 29 -17.08 1.25 -1.26
N ILE A 30 -17.52 2.06 -2.22
CA ILE A 30 -18.37 3.23 -2.00
C ILE A 30 -19.56 3.22 -2.96
N TYR A 31 -20.64 3.90 -2.58
CA TYR A 31 -21.91 3.93 -3.33
C TYR A 31 -22.31 5.35 -3.75
N THR A 32 -21.30 6.20 -3.95
CA THR A 32 -21.44 7.63 -4.24
C THR A 32 -21.03 7.99 -5.67
N VAL A 33 -20.69 6.99 -6.49
CA VAL A 33 -20.35 7.14 -7.91
C VAL A 33 -21.47 6.56 -8.79
N CYS A 34 -21.89 7.33 -9.80
CA CYS A 34 -22.93 6.89 -10.73
C CYS A 34 -22.39 5.81 -11.69
N LYS A 35 -23.28 4.98 -12.26
CA LYS A 35 -22.88 3.88 -13.16
C LYS A 35 -22.00 4.32 -14.33
N GLN A 36 -22.31 5.47 -14.93
CA GLN A 36 -21.55 5.98 -16.07
C GLN A 36 -20.13 6.35 -15.63
N CYS A 37 -19.97 7.12 -14.56
CA CYS A 37 -18.66 7.50 -14.04
C CYS A 37 -17.85 6.28 -13.58
N ASN A 38 -18.44 5.30 -12.89
CA ASN A 38 -17.75 4.07 -12.51
C ASN A 38 -17.22 3.33 -13.75
N SER A 39 -18.06 3.16 -14.78
CA SER A 39 -17.62 2.54 -16.04
C SER A 39 -16.49 3.31 -16.73
N ASP A 40 -16.54 4.64 -16.72
CA ASP A 40 -15.49 5.50 -17.31
C ASP A 40 -14.19 5.44 -16.50
N LEU A 41 -14.26 5.52 -15.17
CA LEU A 41 -13.11 5.36 -14.28
C LEU A 41 -12.45 3.99 -14.48
N GLY A 42 -13.24 2.92 -14.50
CA GLY A 42 -12.73 1.56 -14.69
C GLY A 42 -12.02 1.35 -16.04
N SER A 43 -12.41 2.09 -17.08
CA SER A 43 -11.87 1.91 -18.44
C SER A 43 -10.77 2.90 -18.84
N LYS A 44 -10.69 4.06 -18.18
CA LYS A 44 -9.78 5.17 -18.55
C LYS A 44 -8.87 5.64 -17.41
N VAL A 45 -9.16 5.30 -16.16
CA VAL A 45 -8.41 5.75 -14.97
C VAL A 45 -7.76 4.55 -14.27
N ASP A 46 -8.57 3.57 -13.87
CA ASP A 46 -8.07 2.37 -13.22
C ASP A 46 -7.29 1.47 -14.18
N SER A 47 -7.57 1.56 -15.49
CA SER A 47 -6.90 0.76 -16.52
C SER A 47 -5.39 0.92 -16.51
N ASP A 48 -4.89 2.14 -16.32
CA ASP A 48 -3.45 2.42 -16.42
C ASP A 48 -2.72 1.93 -15.18
N LEU A 49 -3.39 2.00 -14.02
CA LEU A 49 -2.90 1.41 -12.79
C LEU A 49 -2.94 -0.13 -12.81
N VAL A 50 -4.05 -0.73 -13.26
CA VAL A 50 -4.25 -2.20 -13.28
C VAL A 50 -3.42 -2.90 -14.35
N ASN A 51 -3.23 -2.27 -15.51
CA ASN A 51 -2.46 -2.81 -16.64
C ASN A 51 -1.00 -2.36 -16.63
N HIS A 52 -0.56 -1.64 -15.60
CA HIS A 52 0.85 -1.32 -15.41
C HIS A 52 1.69 -2.60 -15.31
N LYS A 53 2.93 -2.59 -15.82
CA LYS A 53 3.78 -3.79 -15.84
C LYS A 53 4.06 -4.37 -14.46
N PHE A 54 4.27 -3.54 -13.45
CA PHE A 54 4.41 -4.06 -12.08
C PHE A 54 3.12 -4.65 -11.52
N SER A 55 1.95 -4.11 -11.90
CA SER A 55 0.65 -4.70 -11.55
C SER A 55 0.47 -6.09 -12.17
N ASP A 56 0.89 -6.29 -13.43
CA ASP A 56 0.92 -7.61 -14.07
C ASP A 56 1.81 -8.59 -13.28
N PHE A 57 3.02 -8.17 -12.89
CA PHE A 57 3.92 -8.99 -12.08
C PHE A 57 3.33 -9.35 -10.72
N GLN A 58 2.74 -8.39 -9.99
CA GLN A 58 2.11 -8.68 -8.71
C GLN A 58 0.96 -9.68 -8.87
N ARG A 59 0.07 -9.45 -9.84
CA ARG A 59 -1.06 -10.35 -10.10
C ARG A 59 -0.60 -11.75 -10.46
N PHE A 60 0.49 -11.87 -11.23
CA PHE A 60 1.12 -13.15 -11.54
C PHE A 60 1.66 -13.85 -10.28
N LEU A 61 2.48 -13.16 -9.47
CA LEU A 61 3.09 -13.70 -8.25
C LEU A 61 2.04 -14.10 -7.20
N MET A 62 0.99 -13.29 -7.04
CA MET A 62 -0.10 -13.53 -6.08
C MET A 62 -1.19 -14.47 -6.63
N GLY A 63 -1.17 -14.78 -7.92
CA GLY A 63 -2.20 -15.60 -8.57
C GLY A 63 -3.58 -14.93 -8.67
N ILE A 64 -3.62 -13.59 -8.74
CA ILE A 64 -4.86 -12.82 -8.85
C ILE A 64 -5.40 -12.92 -10.28
N LYS A 65 -6.62 -13.43 -10.42
CA LYS A 65 -7.30 -13.57 -11.71
C LYS A 65 -7.94 -12.25 -12.11
N GLY A 66 -7.88 -11.92 -13.40
CA GLY A 66 -8.71 -10.85 -13.95
C GLY A 66 -10.16 -11.30 -14.16
N LYS A 67 -11.01 -10.39 -14.67
CA LYS A 67 -12.41 -10.67 -15.01
C LYS A 67 -12.59 -11.83 -16.01
N SER A 68 -11.58 -12.13 -16.82
CA SER A 68 -11.56 -13.29 -17.73
C SER A 68 -11.35 -14.64 -17.02
N GLY A 69 -11.13 -14.65 -15.71
CA GLY A 69 -10.78 -15.82 -14.92
C GLY A 69 -9.34 -16.30 -15.09
N LYS A 70 -8.52 -15.59 -15.89
CA LYS A 70 -7.11 -15.91 -16.15
C LYS A 70 -6.18 -14.99 -15.36
N ILE A 71 -5.04 -15.54 -14.96
CA ILE A 71 -3.93 -14.78 -14.38
C ILE A 71 -3.17 -14.13 -15.55
N PRO A 72 -2.83 -12.84 -15.50
CA PRO A 72 -2.04 -12.20 -16.55
C PRO A 72 -0.65 -12.83 -16.63
N ASN A 73 -0.13 -12.97 -17.85
CA ASN A 73 1.26 -13.38 -18.08
C ASN A 73 2.08 -12.11 -18.35
N PRO A 74 2.98 -11.69 -17.43
CA PRO A 74 3.74 -10.46 -17.57
C PRO A 74 4.74 -10.52 -18.74
N PHE A 75 5.08 -11.74 -19.20
CA PHE A 75 5.97 -12.00 -20.32
C PHE A 75 5.24 -12.26 -21.64
N SER A 76 3.91 -12.07 -21.67
CA SER A 76 3.13 -12.25 -22.90
C SER A 76 3.59 -11.29 -24.01
N GLY A 77 3.34 -11.69 -25.25
CA GLY A 77 3.79 -10.97 -26.43
C GLY A 77 4.63 -11.86 -27.34
N THR A 78 5.16 -11.24 -28.39
CA THR A 78 6.04 -11.88 -29.37
C THR A 78 7.44 -11.30 -29.22
N HIS A 79 8.39 -12.18 -28.94
CA HIS A 79 9.78 -11.88 -28.62
C HIS A 79 10.71 -12.60 -29.60
N SER A 80 12.01 -12.58 -29.33
CA SER A 80 13.03 -13.32 -30.08
C SER A 80 14.05 -13.98 -29.14
N PHE A 81 14.72 -15.01 -29.64
CA PHE A 81 15.88 -15.58 -28.95
C PHE A 81 17.08 -14.64 -29.09
N THR A 82 17.97 -14.63 -28.08
CA THR A 82 19.21 -13.83 -28.12
C THR A 82 20.11 -14.25 -29.30
N ASP A 83 20.27 -15.56 -29.50
CA ASP A 83 21.15 -16.12 -30.54
C ASP A 83 20.47 -16.22 -31.92
N ASN A 84 19.16 -15.99 -31.98
CA ASN A 84 18.40 -16.04 -33.23
C ASN A 84 17.28 -14.98 -33.24
N PRO A 85 17.61 -13.72 -33.57
CA PRO A 85 16.66 -12.60 -33.56
C PRO A 85 15.48 -12.72 -34.54
N ASP A 86 15.68 -13.45 -35.64
CA ASP A 86 14.66 -13.65 -36.69
C ASP A 86 13.59 -14.65 -36.28
N GLN A 87 13.94 -15.60 -35.38
CA GLN A 87 12.98 -16.56 -34.88
C GLN A 87 12.11 -15.95 -33.79
N LYS A 88 10.81 -15.80 -34.11
CA LYS A 88 9.81 -15.30 -33.18
C LYS A 88 9.41 -16.37 -32.17
N VAL A 89 9.31 -15.97 -30.91
CA VAL A 89 8.96 -16.82 -29.77
C VAL A 89 7.91 -16.13 -28.89
N GLN A 90 6.99 -16.91 -28.30
CA GLN A 90 6.10 -16.44 -27.25
C GLN A 90 6.51 -17.09 -25.93
N VAL A 91 6.47 -16.36 -24.83
CA VAL A 91 6.55 -16.96 -23.50
C VAL A 91 5.12 -17.24 -23.04
N ARG A 92 4.77 -18.51 -22.94
CA ARG A 92 3.44 -18.98 -22.49
C ARG A 92 3.52 -19.46 -21.04
N LEU A 93 2.37 -19.67 -20.42
CA LEU A 93 2.26 -20.33 -19.13
C LEU A 93 1.73 -21.75 -19.32
N ASP A 94 2.34 -22.72 -18.66
CA ASP A 94 1.80 -24.08 -18.56
C ASP A 94 0.68 -24.17 -17.48
N GLU A 95 0.12 -25.37 -17.29
CA GLU A 95 -0.90 -25.63 -16.27
C GLU A 95 -0.42 -25.34 -14.83
N GLY A 96 0.89 -25.41 -14.60
CA GLY A 96 1.55 -25.12 -13.32
C GLY A 96 1.96 -23.65 -13.13
N ARG A 97 1.61 -22.75 -14.07
CA ARG A 97 2.05 -21.34 -14.12
C ARG A 97 3.56 -21.15 -14.34
N LYS A 98 4.25 -22.17 -14.84
CA LYS A 98 5.65 -22.02 -15.27
C LYS A 98 5.71 -21.41 -16.66
N THR A 99 6.72 -20.58 -16.89
CA THR A 99 6.97 -19.99 -18.20
C THR A 99 7.57 -21.03 -19.14
N VAL A 100 6.99 -21.16 -20.33
CA VAL A 100 7.47 -22.05 -21.39
C VAL A 100 7.61 -21.27 -22.70
N PRO A 101 8.78 -21.30 -23.35
CA PRO A 101 8.93 -20.70 -24.67
C PRO A 101 8.15 -21.55 -25.70
N TYR A 102 7.50 -20.86 -26.63
CA TYR A 102 6.79 -21.46 -27.75
C TYR A 102 7.24 -20.80 -29.04
N ILE A 103 7.76 -21.60 -29.96
CA ILE A 103 8.28 -21.11 -31.24
C ILE A 103 7.11 -20.79 -32.17
N ILE A 104 7.01 -19.53 -32.60
CA ILE A 104 6.03 -19.17 -33.64
C ILE A 104 6.52 -19.73 -34.98
N PRO A 105 5.67 -20.45 -35.74
CA PRO A 105 6.07 -20.97 -37.04
C PRO A 105 6.66 -19.90 -37.96
N SER A 106 7.85 -20.17 -38.50
CA SER A 106 8.54 -19.29 -39.44
C SER A 106 8.77 -20.01 -40.78
N VAL A 107 8.68 -19.25 -41.88
CA VAL A 107 8.83 -19.76 -43.24
C VAL A 107 9.76 -18.83 -44.00
N ASN A 108 10.97 -19.29 -44.28
CA ASN A 108 12.01 -18.53 -44.98
C ASN A 108 12.24 -19.13 -46.37
N GLN A 109 12.25 -18.29 -47.41
CA GLN A 109 12.43 -18.71 -48.80
C GLN A 109 13.84 -18.33 -49.26
N ASN A 110 14.55 -19.27 -49.86
CA ASN A 110 15.84 -19.00 -50.51
C ASN A 110 15.60 -18.81 -52.00
N ASN A 111 15.89 -17.59 -52.48
CA ASN A 111 15.72 -17.21 -53.88
C ASN A 111 17.08 -17.05 -54.54
N ASN A 112 17.30 -17.74 -55.66
CA ASN A 112 18.42 -17.47 -56.56
C ASN A 112 17.87 -16.97 -57.91
N ASN A 113 18.27 -15.77 -58.32
CA ASN A 113 17.90 -15.18 -59.62
C ASN A 113 16.39 -15.20 -59.94
N GLY A 114 15.54 -15.02 -58.93
CA GLY A 114 14.08 -14.99 -59.08
C GLY A 114 13.39 -16.37 -59.09
N VAL A 115 14.16 -17.45 -58.91
CA VAL A 115 13.65 -18.81 -58.71
C VAL A 115 13.76 -19.16 -57.23
N ILE A 116 12.66 -19.69 -56.66
CA ILE A 116 12.65 -20.22 -55.30
C ILE A 116 13.32 -21.60 -55.33
N ASP A 117 14.52 -21.69 -54.78
CA ASP A 117 15.30 -22.93 -54.78
C ASP A 117 14.95 -23.83 -53.59
N SER A 118 14.66 -23.24 -52.43
CA SER A 118 14.26 -23.98 -51.22
C SER A 118 13.43 -23.13 -50.26
N VAL A 119 12.64 -23.80 -49.43
CA VAL A 119 11.86 -23.17 -48.37
C VAL A 119 12.16 -23.87 -47.05
N ASN A 120 12.60 -23.10 -46.06
CA ASN A 120 12.87 -23.57 -44.72
C ASN A 120 11.67 -23.24 -43.82
N ILE A 121 11.09 -24.26 -43.19
CA ILE A 121 9.95 -24.14 -42.28
C ILE A 121 10.42 -24.56 -40.89
N VAL A 122 10.26 -23.68 -39.90
CA VAL A 122 10.54 -23.97 -38.48
C VAL A 122 9.21 -23.95 -37.73
N VAL A 123 8.96 -24.97 -36.92
CA VAL A 123 7.78 -25.08 -36.06
C VAL A 123 8.18 -25.49 -34.66
N ASP A 124 7.35 -25.15 -33.68
CA ASP A 124 7.46 -25.72 -32.34
C ASP A 124 7.21 -27.24 -32.39
N ALA A 125 7.92 -28.01 -31.55
CA ALA A 125 7.77 -29.46 -31.49
C ALA A 125 6.33 -29.89 -31.18
N THR A 126 5.58 -29.08 -30.41
CA THR A 126 4.16 -29.33 -30.11
C THR A 126 3.24 -29.20 -31.32
N ASP A 127 3.68 -28.51 -32.37
CA ASP A 127 2.93 -28.24 -33.59
C ASP A 127 3.36 -29.10 -34.79
N GLU A 128 4.15 -30.16 -34.56
CA GLU A 128 4.59 -31.08 -35.62
C GLU A 128 3.42 -31.62 -36.46
N HIS A 129 2.30 -31.94 -35.82
CA HIS A 129 1.09 -32.42 -36.48
C HIS A 129 0.46 -31.41 -37.47
N LYS A 130 0.86 -30.13 -37.43
CA LYS A 130 0.39 -29.07 -38.32
C LYS A 130 1.31 -28.84 -39.52
N LEU A 131 2.45 -29.53 -39.60
CA LEU A 131 3.49 -29.27 -40.60
C LEU A 131 2.96 -29.42 -42.04
N ASP A 132 2.22 -30.49 -42.33
CA ASP A 132 1.64 -30.73 -43.66
C ASP A 132 0.73 -29.60 -44.12
N ASP A 133 -0.08 -29.06 -43.21
CA ASP A 133 -0.97 -27.93 -43.52
C ASP A 133 -0.19 -26.64 -43.78
N ILE A 134 0.90 -26.42 -43.05
CA ILE A 134 1.80 -25.29 -43.26
C ILE A 134 2.49 -25.42 -44.62
N ILE A 135 2.97 -26.62 -44.99
CA ILE A 135 3.59 -26.87 -46.30
C ILE A 135 2.58 -26.62 -47.42
N LYS A 136 1.36 -27.17 -47.33
CA LYS A 136 0.29 -26.95 -48.34
C LYS A 136 -0.06 -25.47 -48.51
N LYS A 137 -0.20 -24.73 -47.40
CA LYS A 137 -0.46 -23.28 -47.42
C LYS A 137 0.69 -22.52 -48.07
N THR A 138 1.92 -22.93 -47.79
CA THR A 138 3.13 -22.31 -48.34
C THR A 138 3.26 -22.57 -49.84
N ALA A 139 3.08 -23.83 -50.28
CA ALA A 139 3.05 -24.25 -51.68
C ALA A 139 2.07 -23.42 -52.52
N LYS A 140 0.84 -23.27 -52.01
CA LYS A 140 -0.19 -22.43 -52.64
C LYS A 140 0.24 -20.96 -52.73
N ARG A 141 0.90 -20.42 -51.70
CA ARG A 141 1.37 -19.03 -51.68
C ARG A 141 2.48 -18.77 -52.71
N ILE A 142 3.36 -19.74 -52.92
CA ILE A 142 4.45 -19.64 -53.91
C ILE A 142 4.04 -20.08 -55.32
N GLY A 143 2.79 -20.55 -55.51
CA GLY A 143 2.27 -20.96 -56.81
C GLY A 143 2.79 -22.31 -57.32
N VAL A 144 3.30 -23.17 -56.44
CA VAL A 144 3.84 -24.49 -56.79
C VAL A 144 2.84 -25.58 -56.39
N PRO A 145 2.46 -26.50 -57.30
CA PRO A 145 1.65 -27.67 -56.95
C PRO A 145 2.35 -28.51 -55.87
N TYR A 146 1.60 -28.91 -54.84
CA TYR A 146 2.15 -29.62 -53.69
C TYR A 146 2.84 -30.94 -54.10
N GLU A 147 2.36 -31.59 -55.15
CA GLU A 147 2.89 -32.84 -55.70
C GLU A 147 4.29 -32.68 -56.31
N ARG A 148 4.72 -31.45 -56.59
CA ARG A 148 6.05 -31.12 -57.14
C ARG A 148 7.06 -30.73 -56.07
N ILE A 149 6.67 -30.76 -54.80
CA ILE A 149 7.54 -30.40 -53.68
C ILE A 149 8.16 -31.67 -53.12
N SER A 150 9.49 -31.73 -53.11
CA SER A 150 10.23 -32.75 -52.38
C SER A 150 10.51 -32.26 -50.96
N ILE A 151 10.00 -32.97 -49.96
CA ILE A 151 10.25 -32.66 -48.55
C ILE A 151 11.67 -33.13 -48.20
N GLY A 152 12.50 -32.22 -47.71
CA GLY A 152 13.86 -32.51 -47.26
C GLY A 152 13.90 -33.24 -45.91
N GLU A 153 15.11 -33.46 -45.38
CA GLU A 153 15.29 -34.08 -44.07
C GLU A 153 14.73 -33.19 -42.95
N LYS A 154 13.98 -33.81 -42.03
CA LYS A 154 13.49 -33.14 -40.82
C LYS A 154 14.62 -33.09 -39.79
N ILE A 155 15.05 -31.88 -39.44
CA ILE A 155 16.04 -31.66 -38.39
C ILE A 155 15.30 -31.28 -37.09
N VAL A 156 15.56 -32.03 -36.01
CA VAL A 156 15.06 -31.70 -34.67
C VAL A 156 16.18 -31.01 -33.89
N GLN A 157 15.92 -29.79 -33.43
CA GLN A 157 16.85 -29.03 -32.61
C GLN A 157 16.29 -28.90 -31.19
N SER A 158 17.16 -29.05 -30.19
CA SER A 158 16.84 -28.83 -28.79
C SER A 158 17.89 -27.92 -28.19
N ALA A 159 17.44 -26.80 -27.62
CA ALA A 159 18.29 -25.87 -26.89
C ALA A 159 17.98 -26.00 -25.39
N PRO A 160 18.90 -26.54 -24.56
CA PRO A 160 18.72 -26.53 -23.12
C PRO A 160 18.85 -25.09 -22.63
N CYS A 161 17.85 -24.61 -21.88
CA CYS A 161 17.81 -23.26 -21.31
C CYS A 161 17.94 -22.12 -22.36
N PRO A 162 16.97 -21.97 -23.29
CA PRO A 162 17.04 -20.91 -24.28
C PRO A 162 16.91 -19.53 -23.64
N GLU A 163 17.74 -18.59 -24.09
CA GLU A 163 17.65 -17.19 -23.68
C GLU A 163 16.68 -16.42 -24.59
N VAL A 164 15.65 -15.82 -23.99
CA VAL A 164 14.65 -15.01 -24.68
C VAL A 164 14.86 -13.54 -24.29
N HIS A 165 15.03 -12.69 -25.29
CA HIS A 165 15.12 -11.25 -25.08
C HIS A 165 13.72 -10.63 -25.03
N ILE A 166 13.35 -10.00 -23.91
CA ILE A 166 12.02 -9.41 -23.68
C ILE A 166 12.18 -7.91 -23.40
N PRO A 167 11.79 -7.02 -24.33
CA PRO A 167 11.76 -5.59 -24.05
C PRO A 167 10.58 -5.25 -23.12
N LEU A 168 10.86 -4.52 -22.04
CA LEU A 168 9.85 -4.02 -21.11
C LEU A 168 9.72 -2.51 -21.23
N SER A 169 8.49 -2.03 -21.38
CA SER A 169 8.15 -0.61 -21.28
C SER A 169 7.48 -0.38 -19.92
N ILE A 170 8.04 0.53 -19.13
CA ILE A 170 7.54 0.90 -17.81
C ILE A 170 6.98 2.31 -17.92
N ASP A 171 5.70 2.47 -17.57
CA ASP A 171 5.06 3.78 -17.45
C ASP A 171 5.48 4.43 -16.13
N LEU A 172 5.79 5.71 -16.17
CA LEU A 172 6.23 6.50 -15.00
C LEU A 172 5.22 7.62 -14.66
N HIS A 173 4.12 7.72 -15.40
CA HIS A 173 3.22 8.86 -15.33
C HIS A 173 1.74 8.45 -15.26
N ASP A 174 1.23 7.69 -16.22
CA ASP A 174 -0.21 7.55 -16.45
C ASP A 174 -0.92 6.84 -15.28
N PHE A 175 -0.25 5.88 -14.62
CA PHE A 175 -0.77 5.19 -13.44
C PHE A 175 -1.12 6.13 -12.26
N LYS A 176 -0.56 7.35 -12.21
CA LYS A 176 -0.81 8.33 -11.14
C LYS A 176 -2.26 8.79 -11.10
N LEU A 177 -2.97 8.79 -12.23
CA LEU A 177 -4.38 9.15 -12.28
C LEU A 177 -5.25 8.17 -11.46
N GLY A 178 -4.93 6.87 -11.51
CA GLY A 178 -5.57 5.86 -10.67
C GLY A 178 -5.26 6.03 -9.17
N LEU A 179 -4.04 6.45 -8.82
CA LEU A 179 -3.68 6.75 -7.43
C LEU A 179 -4.40 8.00 -6.90
N LEU A 180 -4.58 9.02 -7.75
CA LEU A 180 -5.37 10.22 -7.43
C LEU A 180 -6.83 9.85 -7.17
N LYS A 181 -7.43 8.96 -7.98
CA LYS A 181 -8.79 8.44 -7.77
C LYS A 181 -8.93 7.79 -6.40
N ILE A 182 -8.04 6.87 -6.05
CA ILE A 182 -8.03 6.18 -4.75
C ILE A 182 -8.01 7.18 -3.59
N ALA A 183 -7.08 8.15 -3.64
CA ALA A 183 -6.94 9.17 -2.60
C ALA A 183 -8.20 10.05 -2.47
N TYR A 184 -8.72 10.51 -3.60
CA TYR A 184 -9.91 11.37 -3.67
C TYR A 184 -11.15 10.70 -3.10
N GLU A 185 -11.42 9.47 -3.54
CA GLU A 185 -12.59 8.71 -3.11
C GLU A 185 -12.51 8.32 -1.63
N PHE A 186 -11.32 7.94 -1.16
CA PHE A 186 -11.10 7.69 0.27
C PHE A 186 -11.35 8.94 1.10
N ALA A 187 -10.86 10.11 0.66
CA ALA A 187 -11.04 11.36 1.38
C ALA A 187 -12.49 11.84 1.41
N ILE A 188 -13.21 11.77 0.28
CA ILE A 188 -14.63 12.18 0.24
C ILE A 188 -15.51 11.31 1.11
N ASP A 189 -15.31 9.99 1.07
CA ASP A 189 -16.09 9.08 1.90
C ASP A 189 -15.76 9.23 3.39
N THR A 190 -14.52 9.61 3.72
CA THR A 190 -14.07 9.78 5.10
C THR A 190 -14.43 11.15 5.67
N ILE A 191 -14.43 12.20 4.85
CA ILE A 191 -14.68 13.58 5.27
C ILE A 191 -15.81 14.17 4.40
N PRO A 192 -17.08 14.06 4.84
CA PRO A 192 -18.21 14.55 4.04
C PRO A 192 -18.11 16.03 3.63
N LYS A 193 -17.49 16.87 4.48
CA LYS A 193 -17.28 18.31 4.21
C LYS A 193 -16.28 18.57 3.08
N TYR A 194 -15.37 17.62 2.80
CA TYR A 194 -14.37 17.75 1.73
C TYR A 194 -15.02 17.78 0.33
N TYR A 195 -16.25 17.27 0.18
CA TYR A 195 -16.97 17.29 -1.09
C TYR A 195 -17.08 18.71 -1.69
N ASP A 196 -17.28 19.74 -0.87
CA ASP A 196 -17.46 21.13 -1.29
C ASP A 196 -16.13 21.89 -1.48
N ASP A 197 -14.99 21.23 -1.23
CA ASP A 197 -13.67 21.83 -1.38
C ASP A 197 -13.36 22.18 -2.84
N GLN A 198 -12.69 23.32 -3.07
CA GLN A 198 -12.35 23.78 -4.41
C GLN A 198 -11.36 22.85 -5.13
N MET A 199 -10.40 22.27 -4.41
CA MET A 199 -9.50 21.24 -4.93
C MET A 199 -10.23 19.92 -5.15
N ALA A 200 -11.17 19.53 -4.27
CA ALA A 200 -12.01 18.35 -4.52
C ALA A 200 -12.85 18.52 -5.80
N ILE A 201 -13.32 19.74 -6.10
CA ILE A 201 -14.03 20.05 -7.34
C ILE A 201 -13.10 19.89 -8.54
N ASP A 202 -11.87 20.39 -8.45
CA ASP A 202 -10.92 20.30 -9.55
C ASP A 202 -10.44 18.86 -9.80
N ILE A 203 -10.10 18.11 -8.74
CA ILE A 203 -9.75 16.68 -8.83
C ILE A 203 -10.89 15.89 -9.48
N SER A 204 -12.15 16.14 -9.10
CA SER A 204 -13.30 15.46 -9.72
C SER A 204 -13.39 15.71 -11.24
N LYS A 205 -13.04 16.92 -11.71
CA LYS A 205 -12.99 17.24 -13.15
C LYS A 205 -11.84 16.54 -13.85
N VAL A 206 -10.67 16.47 -13.21
CA VAL A 206 -9.50 15.74 -13.74
C VAL A 206 -9.81 14.27 -13.91
N LEU A 207 -10.44 13.65 -12.91
CA LEU A 207 -10.88 12.25 -12.96
C LEU A 207 -11.97 12.03 -14.01
N HIS A 208 -13.00 12.89 -14.04
CA HIS A 208 -14.11 12.78 -14.99
C HIS A 208 -13.65 12.92 -16.46
N SER A 209 -12.66 13.78 -16.73
CA SER A 209 -12.08 13.98 -18.06
C SER A 209 -10.93 13.02 -18.38
N ALA A 210 -10.54 12.15 -17.44
CA ALA A 210 -9.37 11.29 -17.52
C ALA A 210 -8.10 12.04 -17.97
N ASN A 211 -7.78 13.16 -17.32
CA ASN A 211 -6.64 14.01 -17.69
C ASN A 211 -5.36 13.58 -16.96
N HIS A 212 -4.53 12.76 -17.60
CA HIS A 212 -3.28 12.22 -17.05
C HIS A 212 -2.27 13.29 -16.67
N GLU A 213 -2.04 14.28 -17.54
CA GLU A 213 -1.05 15.35 -17.31
C GLU A 213 -1.32 16.08 -15.98
N ARG A 214 -2.60 16.41 -15.74
CA ARG A 214 -3.04 17.12 -14.54
C ARG A 214 -3.05 16.25 -13.28
N SER A 215 -2.87 14.93 -13.37
CA SER A 215 -2.73 14.09 -12.18
C SER A 215 -1.54 14.51 -11.31
N THR A 216 -0.46 14.99 -11.95
CA THR A 216 0.74 15.46 -11.26
C THR A 216 0.59 16.80 -10.56
N ASP A 217 -0.50 17.54 -10.82
CA ASP A 217 -0.85 18.74 -10.06
C ASP A 217 -1.16 18.38 -8.59
N PHE A 218 -1.58 17.15 -8.30
CA PHE A 218 -2.03 16.68 -6.99
C PHE A 218 -1.15 15.58 -6.40
N VAL A 219 -0.65 14.66 -7.24
CA VAL A 219 0.26 13.58 -6.83
C VAL A 219 1.68 14.14 -6.71
N LYS A 220 1.94 14.87 -5.62
CA LYS A 220 3.18 15.66 -5.43
C LYS A 220 4.27 14.96 -4.63
N ILE A 221 3.93 13.95 -3.83
CA ILE A 221 4.90 13.32 -2.92
C ILE A 221 5.27 11.93 -3.44
N GLY A 222 6.56 11.75 -3.70
CA GLY A 222 7.09 10.52 -4.29
C GLY A 222 6.79 10.41 -5.80
N ASN A 223 7.47 9.47 -6.45
CA ASN A 223 7.30 9.19 -7.87
C ASN A 223 6.46 7.94 -8.17
N GLY A 224 5.89 7.31 -7.13
CA GLY A 224 5.18 6.03 -7.23
C GLY A 224 6.04 4.83 -6.80
N PHE A 225 7.37 4.91 -6.87
CA PHE A 225 8.27 3.80 -6.55
C PHE A 225 9.13 4.05 -5.30
N GLN A 226 9.04 5.24 -4.72
CA GLN A 226 9.73 5.63 -3.49
C GLN A 226 8.89 5.21 -2.28
N HIS A 227 9.08 3.95 -1.85
CA HIS A 227 8.34 3.40 -0.71
C HIS A 227 8.73 4.04 0.62
N GLU A 228 9.90 4.69 0.68
CA GLU A 228 10.42 5.36 1.87
C GLU A 228 9.54 6.53 2.33
N VAL A 229 8.64 7.03 1.46
CA VAL A 229 7.62 8.02 1.80
C VAL A 229 6.76 7.56 3.00
N MET A 230 6.63 6.25 3.21
CA MET A 230 5.85 5.69 4.31
C MET A 230 6.65 5.44 5.59
N GLN A 231 7.97 5.69 5.60
CA GLN A 231 8.83 5.50 6.79
C GLN A 231 8.27 6.07 8.10
N PRO A 232 7.63 7.26 8.12
CA PRO A 232 7.06 7.80 9.37
C PRO A 232 6.03 6.89 10.06
N PHE A 233 5.43 5.95 9.31
CA PHE A 233 4.38 5.05 9.80
C PHE A 233 4.87 3.61 10.00
N GLU A 234 6.14 3.30 9.69
CA GLU A 234 6.69 1.95 9.80
C GLU A 234 6.67 1.40 11.22
N SER A 235 6.68 2.28 12.24
CA SER A 235 6.53 1.86 13.62
C SER A 235 5.12 1.35 13.91
N LEU A 236 4.08 1.80 13.21
CA LEU A 236 2.69 1.45 13.53
C LEU A 236 2.11 0.41 12.57
N LEU A 237 2.55 0.42 11.31
CA LEU A 237 1.96 -0.35 10.22
C LEU A 237 2.97 -1.38 9.67
N ASP A 238 2.48 -2.59 9.38
CA ASP A 238 3.28 -3.67 8.81
C ASP A 238 3.28 -3.58 7.27
N PHE A 239 4.27 -2.88 6.74
CA PHE A 239 4.43 -2.71 5.30
C PHE A 239 4.96 -3.92 4.54
N GLU A 240 5.39 -4.98 5.24
CA GLU A 240 5.79 -6.25 4.61
C GLU A 240 4.59 -7.18 4.39
N SER A 241 3.51 -6.98 5.14
CA SER A 241 2.27 -7.74 4.98
C SER A 241 1.57 -7.49 3.63
N THR A 242 0.72 -8.44 3.21
CA THR A 242 -0.10 -8.36 2.00
C THR A 242 -1.30 -7.43 2.18
N LYS A 243 -1.02 -6.15 2.44
CA LYS A 243 -2.03 -5.11 2.70
C LYS A 243 -1.79 -3.89 1.81
N HIS A 244 -2.86 -3.12 1.58
CA HIS A 244 -2.76 -1.74 1.11
C HIS A 244 -3.12 -0.78 2.23
N TYR A 245 -2.48 0.38 2.23
CA TYR A 245 -2.66 1.41 3.24
C TYR A 245 -3.04 2.73 2.59
N LEU A 246 -4.08 3.35 3.12
CA LEU A 246 -4.53 4.69 2.78
C LEU A 246 -4.42 5.53 4.06
N ILE A 247 -3.61 6.58 4.08
CA ILE A 247 -3.39 7.38 5.29
C ILE A 247 -3.75 8.81 4.99
N LEU A 248 -4.86 9.27 5.56
CA LEU A 248 -5.35 10.63 5.42
C LEU A 248 -4.89 11.42 6.65
N ILE A 249 -4.08 12.45 6.43
CA ILE A 249 -3.45 13.25 7.48
C ILE A 249 -3.59 14.73 7.15
N GLN A 250 -3.84 15.53 8.19
CA GLN A 250 -3.76 16.99 8.13
C GLN A 250 -2.38 17.43 8.60
N SER A 251 -1.70 18.24 7.78
CA SER A 251 -0.64 19.12 8.26
C SER A 251 -1.17 20.55 8.39
N ASP A 252 -0.36 21.44 8.96
CA ASP A 252 -0.70 22.86 9.11
C ASP A 252 -1.14 23.53 7.79
N GLU A 253 -0.61 23.04 6.67
CA GLU A 253 -0.83 23.63 5.34
C GLU A 253 -1.74 22.79 4.44
N ASN A 254 -1.80 21.47 4.61
CA ASN A 254 -2.44 20.60 3.62
C ASN A 254 -3.14 19.38 4.22
N LEU A 255 -4.30 19.04 3.66
CA LEU A 255 -4.86 17.70 3.75
C LEU A 255 -4.17 16.80 2.71
N THR A 256 -3.52 15.74 3.18
CA THR A 256 -2.77 14.81 2.33
C THR A 256 -3.25 13.38 2.53
N CYS A 257 -3.40 12.63 1.43
CA CYS A 257 -3.63 11.19 1.48
C CYS A 257 -2.41 10.45 0.93
N PHE A 258 -1.76 9.67 1.77
CA PHE A 258 -0.75 8.71 1.33
C PHE A 258 -1.42 7.41 0.88
N VAL A 259 -1.06 6.95 -0.31
CA VAL A 259 -1.56 5.71 -0.90
C VAL A 259 -0.39 4.76 -1.07
N LYS A 260 -0.41 3.63 -0.34
CA LYS A 260 0.53 2.52 -0.51
C LYS A 260 -0.21 1.28 -0.95
N LEU A 261 -0.04 0.93 -2.23
CA LEU A 261 -0.57 -0.30 -2.80
C LEU A 261 0.47 -1.42 -2.64
N HIS A 262 0.52 -2.03 -1.45
CA HIS A 262 1.45 -3.11 -1.11
C HIS A 262 2.90 -2.76 -1.55
N LYS A 263 3.52 -3.60 -2.38
CA LYS A 263 4.87 -3.44 -2.94
C LYS A 263 4.86 -2.86 -4.37
N LEU A 264 3.73 -2.33 -4.84
CA LEU A 264 3.62 -1.74 -6.18
C LEU A 264 3.93 -0.26 -6.17
N PHE A 265 3.07 0.51 -5.51
CA PHE A 265 3.05 1.95 -5.65
C PHE A 265 2.95 2.63 -4.30
N THR A 266 3.66 3.75 -4.15
CA THR A 266 3.57 4.63 -3.00
C THR A 266 3.66 6.08 -3.45
N VAL A 267 2.63 6.85 -3.11
CA VAL A 267 2.55 8.29 -3.37
C VAL A 267 1.86 9.01 -2.21
N GLY A 268 2.11 10.31 -2.06
CA GLY A 268 1.26 11.21 -1.32
C GLY A 268 0.53 12.18 -2.27
N VAL A 269 -0.78 12.30 -2.07
CA VAL A 269 -1.68 13.15 -2.84
C VAL A 269 -2.10 14.32 -1.97
N VAL A 270 -1.82 15.53 -2.43
CA VAL A 270 -2.27 16.76 -1.78
C VAL A 270 -3.71 17.04 -2.23
N LEU A 271 -4.63 17.00 -1.27
CA LEU A 271 -6.09 17.00 -1.53
C LEU A 271 -6.74 18.35 -1.26
N SER A 272 -6.22 19.12 -0.32
CA SER A 272 -6.70 20.47 0.01
C SER A 272 -5.63 21.26 0.75
N GLU A 273 -5.72 22.59 0.68
CA GLU A 273 -5.01 23.55 1.54
C GLU A 273 -5.84 23.94 2.79
N ASN A 274 -7.10 23.49 2.87
CA ASN A 274 -7.96 23.72 4.03
C ASN A 274 -7.76 22.65 5.10
N ASN A 275 -8.16 22.98 6.33
CA ASN A 275 -8.12 22.08 7.46
C ASN A 275 -9.45 21.33 7.64
N TYR A 276 -9.38 19.99 7.64
CA TYR A 276 -10.55 19.10 7.79
C TYR A 276 -10.45 18.08 8.92
N LEU A 277 -9.24 17.65 9.25
CA LEU A 277 -8.98 16.78 10.38
C LEU A 277 -8.24 17.64 11.39
N ASP A 278 -8.64 17.59 12.66
CA ASP A 278 -7.85 18.19 13.74
C ASP A 278 -6.46 17.48 13.83
N GLU A 279 -5.76 17.51 14.96
CA GLU A 279 -4.47 16.80 15.15
C GLU A 279 -4.62 15.26 15.16
N ASN A 280 -5.18 14.68 14.11
CA ASN A 280 -5.49 13.28 13.96
C ASN A 280 -5.32 12.85 12.50
N PHE A 281 -5.01 11.58 12.30
CA PHE A 281 -4.96 10.96 10.98
C PHE A 281 -5.84 9.73 10.97
N ILE A 282 -6.34 9.38 9.78
CA ILE A 282 -7.21 8.23 9.56
C ILE A 282 -6.48 7.26 8.64
N VAL A 283 -6.40 6.01 9.05
CA VAL A 283 -5.80 4.92 8.29
C VAL A 283 -6.89 3.99 7.78
N GLY A 284 -6.96 3.82 6.48
CA GLY A 284 -7.67 2.74 5.82
C GLY A 284 -6.74 1.56 5.57
N ILE A 285 -7.07 0.40 6.11
CA ILE A 285 -6.29 -0.84 5.96
C ILE A 285 -7.09 -1.80 5.09
N ASN A 286 -6.56 -2.11 3.91
CA ASN A 286 -7.11 -3.09 2.98
C ASN A 286 -6.31 -4.40 3.10
N ASP A 287 -6.88 -5.39 3.79
CA ASP A 287 -6.28 -6.71 3.93
C ASP A 287 -6.63 -7.60 2.73
N ILE A 288 -5.63 -7.87 1.88
CA ILE A 288 -5.82 -8.66 0.66
C ILE A 288 -6.06 -10.14 1.01
N ALA A 289 -5.37 -10.65 2.03
CA ALA A 289 -5.48 -12.03 2.46
C ALA A 289 -6.78 -12.26 3.25
N GLY A 290 -7.09 -11.33 4.15
CA GLY A 290 -8.32 -11.31 4.95
C GLY A 290 -9.58 -10.94 4.16
N LYS A 291 -9.43 -10.39 2.96
CA LYS A 291 -10.53 -9.94 2.07
C LYS A 291 -11.44 -8.91 2.74
N SER A 292 -10.84 -7.93 3.40
CA SER A 292 -11.57 -6.95 4.20
C SER A 292 -10.92 -5.59 4.15
N PHE A 293 -11.71 -4.56 4.38
CA PHE A 293 -11.25 -3.21 4.60
C PHE A 293 -11.83 -2.65 5.89
N PHE A 294 -11.04 -1.89 6.64
CA PHE A 294 -11.53 -1.12 7.77
C PHE A 294 -10.76 0.20 7.91
N LYS A 295 -11.39 1.18 8.56
CA LYS A 295 -10.79 2.47 8.91
C LYS A 295 -10.53 2.51 10.41
N ILE A 296 -9.43 3.13 10.81
CA ILE A 296 -9.08 3.43 12.21
C ILE A 296 -8.50 4.83 12.28
N ASN A 297 -8.74 5.54 13.37
CA ASN A 297 -8.08 6.82 13.66
C ASN A 297 -6.76 6.60 14.43
N ALA A 298 -5.98 7.66 14.65
CA ALA A 298 -4.70 7.57 15.34
C ALA A 298 -4.81 6.99 16.76
N PHE A 299 -5.87 7.36 17.50
CA PHE A 299 -6.08 6.86 18.87
C PHE A 299 -6.34 5.35 18.88
N GLU A 300 -7.27 4.87 18.06
CA GLU A 300 -7.56 3.44 17.90
C GLU A 300 -6.35 2.66 17.39
N LEU A 301 -5.53 3.27 16.51
CA LEU A 301 -4.29 2.67 16.04
C LEU A 301 -3.30 2.46 17.19
N ILE A 302 -3.11 3.45 18.06
CA ILE A 302 -2.25 3.32 19.25
C ILE A 302 -2.80 2.25 20.20
N GLU A 303 -4.11 2.25 20.49
CA GLU A 303 -4.72 1.24 21.37
C GLU A 303 -4.56 -0.20 20.86
N ARG A 304 -4.50 -0.40 19.55
CA ARG A 304 -4.31 -1.73 18.94
C ARG A 304 -2.86 -2.16 18.79
N THR A 305 -1.93 -1.21 18.73
CA THR A 305 -0.51 -1.47 18.48
C THR A 305 0.35 -1.42 19.74
N HIS A 306 -0.17 -0.84 20.82
CA HIS A 306 0.55 -0.65 22.08
C HIS A 306 -0.22 -1.22 23.28
N ASP A 307 0.53 -1.58 24.32
CA ASP A 307 -0.02 -1.94 25.62
C ASP A 307 -0.66 -0.74 26.33
N LYS A 308 -1.37 -1.03 27.43
CA LYS A 308 -1.90 0.00 28.33
C LYS A 308 -0.77 0.91 28.83
N PRO A 309 -1.04 2.20 29.05
CA PRO A 309 -0.05 3.12 29.59
C PRO A 309 0.44 2.69 30.97
N GLU A 310 1.76 2.72 31.16
CA GLU A 310 2.42 2.54 32.43
C GLU A 310 3.04 3.86 32.88
N LEU A 311 2.86 4.22 34.16
CA LEU A 311 3.46 5.42 34.73
C LEU A 311 4.83 5.11 35.34
N ARG A 312 5.81 5.96 35.01
CA ARG A 312 7.13 6.04 35.63
C ARG A 312 7.29 7.38 36.32
N PHE A 313 8.03 7.36 37.42
CA PHE A 313 8.27 8.54 38.23
C PHE A 313 9.76 8.73 38.43
N GLN A 314 10.21 9.98 38.30
CA GLN A 314 11.52 10.40 38.76
C GLN A 314 11.38 11.08 40.12
N TYR A 315 12.24 10.71 41.05
CA TYR A 315 12.16 11.19 42.43
C TYR A 315 13.35 12.08 42.80
N TRP A 316 13.10 13.00 43.72
CA TRP A 316 14.15 13.75 44.38
C TRP A 316 14.51 13.10 45.72
N PHE A 317 15.81 12.79 45.90
CA PHE A 317 16.36 12.30 47.16
C PHE A 317 17.45 13.25 47.67
N LYS A 318 17.43 13.52 48.97
CA LYS A 318 18.39 14.41 49.63
C LYS A 318 19.80 13.82 49.78
N ASP A 319 19.91 12.50 49.87
CA ASP A 319 21.15 11.77 50.15
C ASP A 319 21.08 10.32 49.68
N GLN A 320 22.24 9.66 49.59
CA GLN A 320 22.35 8.26 49.15
C GLN A 320 21.60 7.29 50.06
N ASN A 321 21.55 7.54 51.37
CA ASN A 321 20.81 6.68 52.30
C ASN A 321 19.31 6.64 51.98
N SER A 322 18.75 7.77 51.55
CA SER A 322 17.34 7.87 51.13
C SER A 322 17.08 7.09 49.84
N VAL A 323 18.05 7.08 48.91
CA VAL A 323 18.01 6.24 47.71
C VAL A 323 18.05 4.76 48.08
N ASP A 324 18.99 4.34 48.92
CA ASP A 324 19.14 2.94 49.31
C ASP A 324 17.90 2.44 50.07
N ARG A 325 17.30 3.29 50.92
CA ARG A 325 16.02 2.99 51.58
C ARG A 325 14.89 2.78 50.57
N TYR A 326 14.77 3.66 49.58
CA TYR A 326 13.76 3.52 48.53
C TYR A 326 13.97 2.25 47.71
N LEU A 327 15.20 1.93 47.31
CA LEU A 327 15.51 0.71 46.55
C LEU A 327 15.12 -0.56 47.34
N ASN A 328 15.39 -0.59 48.65
CA ASN A 328 14.94 -1.67 49.51
C ASN A 328 13.41 -1.77 49.56
N LEU A 329 12.70 -0.64 49.68
CA LEU A 329 11.23 -0.61 49.64
C LEU A 329 10.67 -1.08 48.29
N GLN A 330 11.28 -0.65 47.18
CA GLN A 330 10.86 -1.01 45.84
C GLN A 330 11.03 -2.52 45.57
N SER A 331 11.97 -3.18 46.25
CA SER A 331 12.16 -4.63 46.18
C SER A 331 11.13 -5.44 46.99
N ASP A 332 10.30 -4.81 47.82
CA ASP A 332 9.23 -5.49 48.55
C ASP A 332 8.17 -6.02 47.56
N PRO A 333 7.77 -7.31 47.63
CA PRO A 333 6.73 -7.85 46.76
C PRO A 333 5.37 -7.14 46.84
N ASN A 334 5.12 -6.42 47.94
CA ASN A 334 3.89 -5.65 48.16
C ASN A 334 4.08 -4.16 47.85
N PHE A 335 5.20 -3.77 47.24
CA PHE A 335 5.42 -2.39 46.82
C PHE A 335 4.37 -1.98 45.79
N ALA A 336 3.62 -0.93 46.12
CA ALA A 336 2.65 -0.32 45.21
C ALA A 336 2.45 1.16 45.55
N PHE A 337 1.82 1.90 44.64
CA PHE A 337 1.38 3.26 44.92
C PHE A 337 0.03 3.25 45.65
N TYR A 338 -0.15 4.17 46.59
CA TYR A 338 -1.47 4.43 47.15
C TYR A 338 -2.41 4.89 46.03
N MET A 339 -3.56 4.25 45.91
CA MET A 339 -4.57 4.59 44.90
C MET A 339 -5.91 4.88 45.56
N GLU A 340 -6.61 5.87 45.03
CA GLU A 340 -7.98 6.21 45.40
C GLU A 340 -8.82 6.30 44.13
N MET A 341 -9.91 5.53 44.05
CA MET A 341 -10.74 5.45 42.84
C MET A 341 -9.95 5.14 41.55
N ASN A 342 -8.90 4.33 41.66
CA ASN A 342 -7.99 3.95 40.57
C ASN A 342 -7.09 5.09 40.03
N GLU A 343 -6.94 6.17 40.80
CA GLU A 343 -6.03 7.28 40.54
C GLU A 343 -4.91 7.33 41.59
N ILE A 344 -3.74 7.87 41.22
CA ILE A 344 -2.64 8.15 42.15
C ILE A 344 -2.77 9.62 42.58
N PRO A 345 -3.18 9.90 43.83
CA PRO A 345 -3.27 11.27 44.33
C PRO A 345 -1.89 11.85 44.65
N PHE A 346 -1.74 13.16 44.45
CA PHE A 346 -0.60 13.90 44.96
C PHE A 346 -0.86 14.41 46.38
N PHE A 347 0.21 14.50 47.17
CA PHE A 347 0.23 14.99 48.53
C PHE A 347 1.21 16.14 48.67
N ASN A 348 0.95 17.01 49.64
CA ASN A 348 1.92 17.99 50.11
C ASN A 348 2.97 17.30 50.99
N LYS A 349 4.06 18.00 51.28
CA LYS A 349 5.16 17.52 52.14
C LYS A 349 4.73 17.07 53.54
N ASP A 350 3.66 17.65 54.07
CA ASP A 350 3.08 17.31 55.37
C ASP A 350 2.14 16.08 55.32
N GLY A 351 1.90 15.53 54.12
CA GLY A 351 1.02 14.38 53.88
C GLY A 351 -0.46 14.72 53.68
N SER A 352 -0.83 16.00 53.66
CA SER A 352 -2.18 16.42 53.26
C SER A 352 -2.40 16.24 51.76
N TYR A 353 -3.64 15.98 51.34
CA TYR A 353 -3.98 15.85 49.92
C TYR A 353 -3.76 17.18 49.18
N ALA A 354 -3.05 17.14 48.05
CA ALA A 354 -2.72 18.32 47.25
C ALA A 354 -3.87 18.79 46.32
N GLY A 355 -5.02 18.13 46.36
CA GLY A 355 -6.19 18.50 45.56
C GLY A 355 -6.17 17.99 44.12
N LYS A 356 -5.14 17.25 43.71
CA LYS A 356 -4.94 16.79 42.32
C LYS A 356 -4.36 15.38 42.23
N THR A 357 -4.61 14.70 41.12
CA THR A 357 -4.04 13.37 40.80
C THR A 357 -2.93 13.47 39.76
N VAL A 358 -2.19 12.38 39.57
CA VAL A 358 -1.15 12.28 38.54
C VAL A 358 -1.70 12.57 37.14
N HIS A 359 -2.82 11.95 36.74
CA HIS A 359 -3.39 12.18 35.40
C HIS A 359 -3.92 13.61 35.20
N GLN A 360 -4.48 14.23 36.24
CA GLN A 360 -4.89 15.63 36.19
C GLN A 360 -3.67 16.52 35.92
N LYS A 361 -2.54 16.26 36.60
CA LYS A 361 -1.33 17.04 36.41
C LYS A 361 -0.67 16.83 35.04
N ILE A 362 -0.70 15.60 34.52
CA ILE A 362 -0.28 15.29 33.13
C ILE A 362 -1.12 16.10 32.14
N SER A 363 -2.43 16.15 32.34
CA SER A 363 -3.35 16.89 31.48
C SER A 363 -3.13 18.41 31.55
N GLU A 364 -2.86 18.95 32.75
CA GLU A 364 -2.53 20.37 32.95
C GLU A 364 -1.24 20.79 32.25
N LEU A 365 -0.24 19.90 32.18
CA LEU A 365 1.10 20.19 31.66
C LEU A 365 1.37 19.60 30.27
N VAL A 366 0.33 19.12 29.57
CA VAL A 366 0.48 18.38 28.31
C VAL A 366 1.23 19.17 27.22
N GLU A 367 1.05 20.49 27.16
CA GLU A 367 1.74 21.36 26.20
C GLU A 367 3.26 21.42 26.43
N SER A 368 3.71 21.12 27.65
CA SER A 368 5.13 21.07 28.02
C SER A 368 5.73 19.66 27.92
N ALA A 369 4.93 18.67 27.56
CA ALA A 369 5.36 17.27 27.53
C ALA A 369 6.43 17.03 26.47
N ARG A 370 7.42 16.20 26.82
CA ARG A 370 8.45 15.74 25.89
C ARG A 370 8.12 14.34 25.43
N ALA A 371 7.92 14.19 24.12
CA ALA A 371 7.76 12.88 23.49
C ALA A 371 9.13 12.20 23.30
N GLY A 372 9.15 10.88 23.44
CA GLY A 372 10.32 10.04 23.28
C GLY A 372 9.95 8.64 22.78
N SER A 373 10.97 7.83 22.51
CA SER A 373 10.82 6.43 22.07
C SER A 373 11.54 5.51 23.04
N LEU A 374 10.95 4.35 23.29
CA LEU A 374 11.54 3.34 24.18
C LEU A 374 12.55 2.47 23.43
N GLU A 375 13.65 2.06 24.07
CA GLU A 375 14.67 1.18 23.47
C GLU A 375 14.09 -0.17 23.01
N CYS A 376 13.07 -0.67 23.70
CA CYS A 376 12.38 -1.92 23.38
C CYS A 376 11.23 -1.76 22.37
N GLY A 377 11.04 -0.56 21.80
CA GLY A 377 9.90 -0.22 20.96
C GLY A 377 8.71 0.32 21.77
N GLY A 378 8.06 1.34 21.24
CA GLY A 378 6.97 2.06 21.91
C GLY A 378 7.25 3.54 22.10
N ILE A 379 6.30 4.21 22.73
CA ILE A 379 6.29 5.66 22.89
C ILE A 379 6.35 6.03 24.37
N SER A 380 6.95 7.17 24.66
CA SER A 380 6.93 7.77 25.99
C SER A 380 6.58 9.25 25.90
N ALA A 381 5.83 9.75 26.86
CA ALA A 381 5.58 11.18 27.03
C ALA A 381 5.85 11.54 28.49
N GLY A 382 6.73 12.51 28.73
CA GLY A 382 7.12 12.93 30.07
C GLY A 382 6.86 14.40 30.34
N ILE A 383 6.46 14.72 31.57
CA ILE A 383 6.31 16.08 32.08
C ILE A 383 7.22 16.29 33.30
N GLU A 384 7.85 17.46 33.39
CA GLU A 384 8.50 17.94 34.61
C GLU A 384 7.45 18.65 35.47
N LEU A 385 7.39 18.34 36.77
CA LEU A 385 6.46 19.00 37.68
C LEU A 385 6.93 20.43 37.98
N ASP A 386 5.99 21.37 37.94
CA ASP A 386 6.17 22.81 38.17
C ASP A 386 6.01 23.21 39.65
N GLU A 387 5.71 22.26 40.52
CA GLU A 387 5.50 22.44 41.96
C GLU A 387 5.94 21.19 42.75
N GLU A 388 6.25 21.37 44.04
CA GLU A 388 6.74 20.29 44.91
C GLU A 388 5.60 19.37 45.34
N LEU A 389 5.44 18.22 44.66
CA LEU A 389 4.39 17.23 44.93
C LEU A 389 4.97 15.88 45.34
N TYR A 390 4.21 15.17 46.16
CA TYR A 390 4.61 13.88 46.70
C TYR A 390 3.61 12.80 46.31
N ILE A 391 4.09 11.59 46.04
CA ILE A 391 3.26 10.39 45.96
C ILE A 391 3.49 9.51 47.17
N LYS A 392 2.45 8.78 47.58
CA LYS A 392 2.51 7.88 48.72
C LYS A 392 2.70 6.44 48.26
N ILE A 393 3.68 5.75 48.83
CA ILE A 393 3.94 4.33 48.56
C ILE A 393 3.39 3.43 49.66
N THR A 394 3.06 2.20 49.30
CA THR A 394 2.54 1.15 50.17
C THR A 394 3.51 -0.04 50.17
N PRO A 395 3.66 -0.77 51.29
CA PRO A 395 2.93 -0.63 52.55
C PRO A 395 3.50 0.43 53.53
N SER A 396 4.67 1.02 53.25
CA SER A 396 5.39 1.89 54.21
C SER A 396 4.72 3.23 54.50
N ASN A 397 3.78 3.67 53.65
CA ASN A 397 3.13 4.99 53.71
C ASN A 397 4.11 6.17 53.57
N GLU A 398 5.31 5.93 53.06
CA GLU A 398 6.30 6.98 52.82
C GLU A 398 5.88 7.89 51.67
N LEU A 399 6.26 9.16 51.78
CA LEU A 399 6.03 10.19 50.76
C LEU A 399 7.31 10.39 49.95
N LEU A 400 7.20 10.26 48.63
CA LEU A 400 8.29 10.46 47.68
C LEU A 400 8.05 11.73 46.89
N CYS A 401 9.01 12.67 46.93
CA CYS A 401 8.96 13.89 46.14
C CYS A 401 9.18 13.53 44.67
N VAL A 402 8.22 13.87 43.81
CA VAL A 402 8.26 13.61 42.38
C VAL A 402 8.81 14.83 41.67
N ILE A 403 9.76 14.61 40.77
CA ILE A 403 10.33 15.66 39.89
C ILE A 403 9.66 15.60 38.53
N SER A 404 9.45 14.40 37.99
CA SER A 404 8.84 14.21 36.68
C SER A 404 8.01 12.93 36.64
N VAL A 405 7.02 12.93 35.76
CA VAL A 405 6.17 11.78 35.47
C VAL A 405 6.29 11.46 33.99
N GLN A 406 6.46 10.19 33.67
CA GLN A 406 6.54 9.69 32.31
C GLN A 406 5.49 8.61 32.10
N GLU A 407 4.60 8.80 31.12
CA GLU A 407 3.73 7.76 30.61
C GLU A 407 4.49 6.99 29.52
N GLU A 408 4.56 5.67 29.65
CA GLU A 408 5.17 4.76 28.69
C GLU A 408 4.11 3.83 28.10
N ARG A 409 4.17 3.61 26.79
CA ARG A 409 3.39 2.57 26.12
C ARG A 409 4.33 1.72 25.30
N ARG A 410 4.44 0.44 25.67
CA ARG A 410 5.24 -0.53 24.92
C ARG A 410 4.50 -0.93 23.66
N GLN A 411 5.23 -1.05 22.56
CA GLN A 411 4.66 -1.55 21.33
C GLN A 411 4.51 -3.08 21.40
N VAL A 412 3.32 -3.59 21.08
CA VAL A 412 3.04 -5.04 21.08
C VAL A 412 2.98 -5.63 19.67
N CYS A 413 2.52 -4.85 18.69
CA CYS A 413 2.46 -5.30 17.30
C CYS A 413 2.43 -4.13 16.31
N LYS A 414 2.50 -4.46 15.03
CA LYS A 414 2.19 -3.57 13.91
C LYS A 414 0.91 -4.06 13.24
N LEU A 415 0.12 -3.13 12.71
CA LEU A 415 -1.15 -3.44 12.05
C LEU A 415 -1.06 -3.60 10.55
#